data_AF-A0A256ZFF2-F1
#
_entry.id   AF-A0A256ZFF2-F1
#
_cell.length_a   1.000
_cell.length_b   1.000
_cell.length_c   1.000
_cell.angle_alpha   90.00
_cell.angle_beta   90.00
_cell.angle_gamma   90.00
#
_symmetry.space_group_name_H-M   'P 1'
#
loop_
_entity.id
_entity.type
_entity.pdbx_description
1 polymer ?
#
loop_
_entity_poly.entity_id
_entity_poly.type
_entity_poly.pdbx_seq_one_letter_code
_entity_poly.pdbx_strand_id
1 'polypeptide(L)' 'MGTAVVAEACRRVGVEKVVYASSAAVYGEPKYLPIDEGHPTEPLSPYGLSKLVGELVLRQYA' A
#
# COMPACT_ATOMS: atom_id res chain seq x y z
N MET A 1 -5.85 8.53 -4.39
CA MET A 1 -6.21 9.74 -3.61
C MET A 1 -7.07 9.45 -2.38
N GLY A 2 -8.06 8.53 -2.41
CA GLY A 2 -8.92 8.25 -1.25
C GLY A 2 -8.19 7.79 0.03
N THR A 3 -7.15 6.96 -0.08
CA THR A 3 -6.35 6.49 1.07
C THR A 3 -5.74 7.64 1.88
N ALA A 4 -5.21 8.67 1.23
CA ALA A 4 -4.62 9.82 1.92
C ALA A 4 -5.66 10.62 2.70
N VAL A 5 -6.87 10.79 2.14
CA VAL A 5 -7.98 11.50 2.80
C VAL A 5 -8.41 10.76 4.06
N VAL A 6 -8.56 9.43 3.97
CA VAL A 6 -8.93 8.59 5.12
C VAL A 6 -7.83 8.59 6.18
N ALA A 7 -6.56 8.44 5.78
CA ALA A 7 -5.42 8.45 6.70
C ALA A 7 -5.35 9.75 7.51
N GLU A 8 -5.48 10.89 6.84
CA GLU A 8 -5.48 12.20 7.49
C GLU A 8 -6.69 12.40 8.41
N ALA A 9 -7.88 11.91 8.01
CA ALA A 9 -9.05 11.94 8.88
C ALA A 9 -8.87 11.08 10.15
N CYS A 10 -8.35 9.86 10.00
CA CYS A 10 -8.01 8.97 11.12
C CYS A 10 -7.01 9.62 12.07
N ARG A 11 -5.96 10.27 11.54
CA ARG A 11 -4.97 11.00 12.35
C ARG A 11 -5.61 12.13 13.16
N ARG A 12 -6.50 12.92 12.54
CA ARG A 12 -7.16 14.07 13.20
C ARG A 12 -8.07 13.68 14.35
N VAL A 13 -8.71 12.53 14.28
CA VAL A 13 -9.64 12.04 15.31
C VAL A 13 -8.98 11.07 16.29
N GLY A 14 -7.66 10.84 16.17
CA GLY A 14 -6.91 9.99 17.11
C GLY A 14 -7.19 8.49 16.97
N VAL A 15 -7.44 7.99 15.76
CA VAL A 15 -7.58 6.54 15.53
C VAL A 15 -6.26 5.84 15.84
N GLU A 16 -6.30 4.87 16.75
CA GLU A 16 -5.11 4.17 17.23
C GLU A 16 -4.50 3.21 16.19
N LYS A 17 -5.33 2.64 15.29
CA LYS A 17 -4.88 1.65 14.32
C LYS A 17 -5.63 1.75 13.00
N VAL A 18 -4.87 1.77 11.90
CA VAL A 18 -5.39 1.70 10.53
C VAL A 18 -4.88 0.42 9.88
N VAL A 19 -5.78 -0.35 9.28
CA VAL A 19 -5.43 -1.54 8.48
C VAL A 19 -5.78 -1.25 7.02
N TYR A 20 -4.81 -1.43 6.14
CA TYR A 20 -4.96 -1.19 4.71
C TYR A 20 -4.87 -2.48 3.92
N ALA A 21 -5.86 -2.73 3.07
CA ALA A 21 -5.86 -3.87 2.17
C ALA A 21 -5.03 -3.54 0.91
N SER A 22 -3.78 -4.01 0.88
CA SER A 22 -2.93 -3.98 -0.32
C SER A 22 -3.25 -5.15 -1.26
N SER A 23 -2.33 -5.53 -2.15
CA SER A 23 -2.48 -6.61 -3.11
C SER A 23 -1.11 -7.09 -3.60
N ALA A 24 -0.98 -8.39 -3.94
CA ALA A 24 0.21 -8.91 -4.63
C ALA A 24 0.51 -8.22 -5.97
N ALA A 25 -0.46 -7.48 -6.52
CA ALA A 25 -0.28 -6.64 -7.71
C ALA A 25 0.77 -5.52 -7.54
N VAL A 26 1.22 -5.23 -6.31
CA VAL A 26 2.33 -4.28 -6.07
C VAL A 26 3.68 -4.84 -6.52
N TYR A 27 3.84 -6.17 -6.54
CA TYR A 27 5.11 -6.82 -6.89
C TYR A 27 5.35 -6.90 -8.40
N GLY A 28 4.28 -6.96 -9.21
CA GLY A 28 4.39 -7.09 -10.65
C GLY A 28 4.79 -8.48 -11.12
N GLU A 29 5.82 -8.57 -11.96
CA GLU A 29 6.32 -9.86 -12.48
C GLU A 29 7.14 -10.58 -11.40
N PRO A 30 6.72 -11.77 -10.92
CA PRO A 30 7.43 -12.50 -9.88
C PRO A 30 8.87 -12.83 -10.30
N LYS A 31 9.84 -12.50 -9.45
CA LYS A 31 11.26 -12.84 -9.69
C LYS A 31 11.63 -14.19 -9.12
N TYR A 32 10.92 -14.65 -8.09
CA TYR A 32 11.06 -15.99 -7.51
C TYR A 32 9.75 -16.44 -6.84
N LEU A 33 9.70 -17.69 -6.40
CA LEU A 33 8.56 -18.27 -5.69
C LEU A 33 9.03 -18.99 -4.42
N PRO A 34 8.24 -18.97 -3.33
CA PRO A 34 6.99 -18.22 -3.18
C PRO A 34 7.21 -16.70 -3.15
N ILE A 35 6.16 -15.93 -3.44
CA ILE A 35 6.20 -14.46 -3.31
C ILE A 35 6.14 -14.12 -1.82
N ASP A 36 7.14 -13.39 -1.35
CA ASP A 36 7.26 -12.87 0.01
C ASP A 36 7.27 -11.33 0.01
N GLU A 37 7.30 -10.70 1.18
CA GLU A 37 7.36 -9.24 1.33
C GLU A 37 8.72 -8.63 0.98
N GLY A 38 9.74 -9.46 0.70
CA GLY A 38 11.04 -9.03 0.20
C GLY A 38 11.07 -8.79 -1.31
N HIS A 39 10.01 -9.16 -2.04
CA HIS A 39 9.91 -8.95 -3.47
C HIS A 39 9.97 -7.46 -3.86
N PRO A 40 10.60 -7.13 -5.01
CA PRO A 40 10.59 -5.77 -5.54
C PRO A 40 9.15 -5.33 -5.86
N THR A 41 8.83 -4.07 -5.56
CA THR A 41 7.52 -3.49 -5.86
C THR A 41 7.53 -2.80 -7.23
N GLU A 42 7.33 -3.59 -8.30
CA GLU A 42 7.34 -3.14 -9.70
C GLU A 42 5.97 -3.33 -10.38
N PRO A 43 4.93 -2.57 -9.99
CA PRO A 43 3.56 -2.83 -10.44
C PRO A 43 3.39 -2.71 -11.96
N LEU A 44 2.78 -3.72 -12.57
CA LEU A 44 2.53 -3.79 -14.02
C LEU A 44 1.21 -3.12 -14.47
N SER A 45 0.43 -2.59 -13.53
CA SER A 45 -0.88 -2.01 -13.82
C SER A 45 -1.17 -0.76 -12.98
N PRO A 46 -2.05 0.15 -13.46
CA PRO A 46 -2.53 1.27 -12.66
C PRO A 46 -3.15 0.85 -11.32
N TYR A 47 -3.79 -0.32 -11.26
CA TYR A 47 -4.31 -0.88 -10.02
C TYR A 47 -3.20 -1.22 -9.03
N GLY A 48 -2.18 -1.98 -9.46
CA GLY A 48 -1.02 -2.29 -8.61
C GLY A 48 -0.30 -1.04 -8.13
N LEU A 49 -0.11 -0.06 -9.03
CA LEU A 49 0.44 1.24 -8.68
C LEU A 49 -0.42 1.97 -7.63
N SER A 50 -1.76 1.93 -7.77
CA SER A 50 -2.65 2.55 -6.79
C SER A 50 -2.53 1.92 -5.39
N LYS A 51 -2.26 0.61 -5.31
CA LYS A 51 -2.04 -0.11 -4.05
C LYS A 51 -0.70 0.24 -3.43
N LEU A 52 0.36 0.27 -4.23
CA LEU A 52 1.69 0.68 -3.80
C LEU A 52 1.69 2.14 -3.30
N VAL A 53 1.05 3.06 -4.02
CA VAL A 53 0.88 4.45 -3.57
C VAL A 53 0.13 4.50 -2.24
N GLY A 54 -0.89 3.67 -2.04
CA GLY A 54 -1.59 3.57 -0.77
C GLY A 54 -0.69 3.15 0.40
N GLU A 55 0.17 2.15 0.19
CA GLU A 55 1.17 1.74 1.18
C GLU A 55 2.16 2.87 1.49
N LEU A 56 2.73 3.50 0.46
CA LEU A 56 3.70 4.57 0.62
C LEU A 56 3.11 5.78 1.35
N VAL A 57 1.87 6.15 1.03
CA VAL A 57 1.14 7.20 1.75
C VAL A 57 1.01 6.86 3.22
N LEU A 58 0.52 5.67 3.56
CA LEU A 58 0.30 5.28 4.96
C LEU A 58 1.59 5.16 5.75
N ARG A 59 2.71 4.78 5.12
CA ARG A 59 4.05 4.82 5.74
C ARG A 59 4.49 6.22 6.19
N GLN A 60 3.90 7.30 5.65
CA GLN A 60 4.17 8.67 6.11
C GLN A 60 3.37 9.07 7.36
N TYR A 61 2.37 8.27 7.76
CA TYR A 61 1.55 8.50 8.96
C TYR A 61 1.96 7.60 10.13
N ALA A 62 2.94 6.72 9.91
CA ALA A 62 3.48 5.80 10.90
C ALA A 62 4.58 6.45 11.74
#